data_AF-A0A1Q7MB48-F1
#
_entry.id   AF-A0A1Q7MB48-F1
#
_cell.length_a   1.000
_cell.length_b   1.000
_cell.length_c   1.000
_cell.angle_alpha   90.00
_cell.angle_beta   90.00
_cell.angle_gamma   90.00
#
_symmetry.space_group_name_H-M   'P 1'
#
loop_
_entity.id
_entity.type
_entity.pdbx_description
1 polymer ?
#
loop_
_entity_poly.entity_id
_entity_poly.type
_entity_poly.pdbx_seq_one_letter_code
_entity_poly.pdbx_strand_id
1 'polypeptide(L)'
;MSIDPAAVAIAGGGSIRFIAAVTGTSDAAVTWSTDAGTIDQSGIYTAPNAPGTFSVTARSRADPGRSATAFVSVSTISVGLSPQAVTLAPEAMQQFTAWVTGSTDTRVSCVIATFRLVA
;
A
#
# COMPACT_ATOMS: atom_id res chain seq x y z
N MET A 1 0.86 9.41 26.01
CA MET A 1 1.61 8.71 24.94
C MET A 1 1.02 9.15 23.62
N SER A 2 1.84 9.39 22.61
CA SER A 2 1.41 9.75 21.25
C SER A 2 2.21 8.98 20.20
N ILE A 3 1.69 8.96 18.98
CA ILE A 3 2.32 8.41 17.78
C ILE A 3 2.15 9.42 16.65
N ASP A 4 3.22 9.67 15.90
CA ASP A 4 3.24 10.59 14.76
C ASP A 4 3.97 9.93 13.56
N PRO A 5 3.42 10.01 12.34
CA PRO A 5 2.08 10.52 12.01
C PRO A 5 0.96 9.66 12.60
N ALA A 6 -0.19 10.25 12.92
CA ALA A 6 -1.36 9.51 13.40
C ALA A 6 -2.11 8.78 12.27
N ALA A 7 -2.03 9.30 11.04
CA ALA A 7 -2.57 8.67 9.85
C ALA A 7 -1.69 9.01 8.63
N VAL A 8 -1.52 8.05 7.72
CA VAL A 8 -0.78 8.28 6.47
C VAL A 8 -1.32 7.40 5.34
N ALA A 9 -1.16 7.87 4.11
CA ALA A 9 -1.40 7.07 2.91
C ALA A 9 -0.07 6.80 2.19
N ILE A 10 0.22 5.53 1.89
CA ILE A 10 1.42 5.10 1.16
C ILE A 10 1.09 4.02 0.13
N ALA A 11 1.93 3.87 -0.88
CA ALA A 11 1.81 2.76 -1.82
C ALA A 11 2.19 1.42 -1.16
N GLY A 12 1.65 0.31 -1.68
CA GLY A 12 2.07 -1.03 -1.28
C GLY A 12 3.59 -1.22 -1.42
N GLY A 13 4.21 -1.84 -0.42
CA GLY A 13 5.67 -1.99 -0.34
C GLY A 13 6.44 -0.71 0.04
N GLY A 14 5.76 0.43 0.19
CA GLY A 14 6.37 1.66 0.67
C GLY A 14 6.72 1.59 2.16
N SER A 15 7.67 2.43 2.58
CA SER A 15 8.10 2.53 3.98
C SER A 15 7.94 3.94 4.54
N ILE A 16 7.64 4.03 5.84
CA ILE A 16 7.56 5.29 6.58
C ILE A 16 8.05 5.10 8.02
N ARG A 17 8.52 6.18 8.63
CA ARG A 17 8.90 6.21 10.05
C ARG A 17 7.76 6.72 10.91
N PHE A 18 7.44 5.98 11.96
CA PHE A 18 6.63 6.45 13.08
C PHE A 18 7.53 6.84 14.26
N ILE A 19 7.11 7.88 14.97
CA ILE A 19 7.74 8.35 16.19
C ILE A 19 6.71 8.27 17.30
N ALA A 20 7.06 7.65 18.43
CA ALA A 20 6.22 7.62 19.61
C ALA A 20 6.83 8.46 20.73
N ALA A 21 5.99 9.18 21.47
CA ALA A 21 6.42 9.92 22.66
C ALA A 21 5.76 9.34 23.92
N VAL A 22 6.58 9.03 24.92
CA VAL A 22 6.15 8.58 26.26
C VAL A 22 6.49 9.68 27.26
N THR A 23 5.52 10.10 28.06
CA THR A 23 5.67 11.18 29.05
C THR A 23 5.46 10.67 30.47
N GLY A 24 6.07 11.32 31.46
CA GLY A 24 5.92 10.99 32.88
C GLY A 24 6.75 9.80 33.37
N THR A 25 7.79 9.41 32.61
CA THR A 25 8.73 8.33 32.95
C THR A 25 10.11 8.65 32.37
N SER A 26 11.18 8.09 32.96
CA SER A 26 12.53 8.16 32.41
C SER A 26 12.77 7.14 31.29
N ASP A 27 11.99 6.05 31.25
CA ASP A 27 12.03 5.06 30.16
C ASP A 27 11.05 5.46 29.05
N ALA A 28 11.60 6.03 27.97
CA ALA A 28 10.86 6.44 26.79
C ALA A 28 10.75 5.34 25.71
N ALA A 29 11.22 4.12 25.98
CA ALA A 29 11.19 3.04 25.01
C ALA A 29 9.76 2.50 24.83
N VAL A 30 9.45 2.13 23.58
CA VAL A 30 8.17 1.53 23.20
C VAL A 30 8.41 0.20 22.51
N THR A 31 7.40 -0.67 22.52
CA THR A 31 7.31 -1.87 21.68
C THR A 31 6.34 -1.60 20.54
N TRP A 32 6.77 -1.91 19.32
CA TRP A 32 5.98 -1.70 18.11
C TRP A 32 5.29 -3.00 17.68
N SER A 33 4.09 -2.87 17.14
CA SER A 33 3.37 -3.98 16.51
C SER A 33 2.48 -3.47 15.38
N THR A 34 2.14 -4.35 14.44
CA THR A 34 1.22 -4.05 13.34
C THR A 34 0.37 -5.27 13.01
N ASP A 35 -0.81 -5.05 12.41
CA ASP A 35 -1.71 -6.09 11.92
C ASP A 35 -1.33 -6.61 10.52
N ALA A 36 -0.60 -5.83 9.71
CA ALA A 36 -0.06 -6.27 8.44
C ALA A 36 1.19 -5.48 8.01
N GLY A 37 2.05 -6.13 7.21
CA GLY A 37 3.36 -5.60 6.85
C GLY A 37 4.40 -5.91 7.92
N THR A 38 5.41 -5.06 8.04
CA THR A 38 6.46 -5.20 9.07
C THR A 38 6.74 -3.86 9.73
N ILE A 39 7.06 -3.89 11.02
CA ILE A 39 7.60 -2.73 11.74
C ILE A 39 8.79 -3.15 12.58
N ASP A 40 9.88 -2.39 12.50
CA ASP A 40 11.04 -2.61 13.35
C ASP A 40 10.97 -1.82 14.66
N GLN A 41 11.91 -2.11 15.57
CA GLN A 41 11.92 -1.45 16.88
C GLN A 41 12.30 0.04 16.81
N SER A 42 12.85 0.50 15.68
CA SER A 42 13.18 1.91 15.44
C SER A 42 11.98 2.72 14.93
N GLY A 43 10.84 2.05 14.70
CA GLY A 43 9.59 2.63 14.23
C GLY A 43 9.49 2.71 12.70
N ILE A 44 10.34 2.00 11.95
CA ILE A 44 10.22 1.94 10.49
C ILE A 44 9.19 0.88 10.12
N TYR A 45 8.07 1.34 9.56
CA TYR A 45 7.01 0.50 9.01
C TYR A 45 7.20 0.31 7.51
N THR A 46 6.98 -0.92 7.02
CA THR A 46 6.89 -1.25 5.60
C THR A 46 5.52 -1.87 5.30
N ALA A 47 4.78 -1.23 4.40
CA ALA A 47 3.43 -1.66 4.02
C ALA A 47 3.46 -3.01 3.28
N PRO A 48 2.44 -3.86 3.46
CA PRO A 48 2.26 -5.03 2.61
C PRO A 48 1.95 -4.60 1.15
N ASN A 49 2.17 -5.50 0.21
CA ASN A 49 1.75 -5.34 -1.20
C ASN A 49 0.27 -5.67 -1.39
N ALA A 50 -0.58 -5.18 -0.49
CA ALA A 50 -2.02 -5.42 -0.51
C ALA A 50 -2.74 -4.11 -0.16
N PRO A 51 -3.78 -3.72 -0.92
CA PRO A 51 -4.55 -2.54 -0.59
C PRO A 51 -5.35 -2.77 0.69
N GLY A 52 -5.50 -1.73 1.51
CA GLY A 52 -6.21 -1.84 2.78
C GLY A 52 -5.93 -0.69 3.72
N THR A 53 -6.51 -0.75 4.91
CA THR A 53 -6.14 0.11 6.03
C THR A 53 -5.58 -0.77 7.13
N PHE A 54 -4.36 -0.47 7.56
CA PHE A 54 -3.62 -1.23 8.56
C PHE A 54 -3.31 -0.36 9.76
N SER A 55 -3.05 -0.99 10.89
CA SER A 55 -2.76 -0.32 12.15
C SER A 55 -1.33 -0.55 12.59
N VAL A 56 -0.72 0.51 13.12
CA VAL A 56 0.59 0.48 13.78
C VAL A 56 0.39 0.91 15.21
N THR A 57 0.79 0.08 16.17
CA THR A 57 0.64 0.35 17.60
C THR A 57 2.00 0.47 18.27
N ALA A 58 2.19 1.57 19.00
CA ALA A 58 3.29 1.74 19.92
C ALA A 58 2.77 1.52 21.35
N ARG A 59 3.41 0.63 22.11
CA ARG A 59 3.08 0.34 23.51
C ARG A 59 4.25 0.71 24.41
N SER A 60 4.02 1.48 25.46
CA SER A 60 5.08 1.90 26.38
C SER A 60 5.68 0.70 27.11
N ARG A 61 7.01 0.64 27.22
CA ARG A 61 7.69 -0.40 28.02
C ARG A 61 7.62 -0.10 29.52
N ALA A 62 7.68 1.17 29.90
CA ALA A 62 7.59 1.61 31.28
C ALA A 62 6.21 1.41 31.90
N ASP A 63 5.16 1.53 31.09
CA ASP A 63 3.76 1.34 31.49
C ASP A 63 3.03 0.64 30.35
N PRO A 64 2.98 -0.71 30.36
CA PRO A 64 2.28 -1.46 29.33
C PRO A 64 0.80 -1.06 29.21
N GLY A 65 0.16 -0.49 30.23
CA GLY A 65 -1.22 0.01 30.12
C GLY A 65 -1.41 1.14 29.11
N ARG A 66 -0.33 1.78 28.65
CA ARG A 66 -0.38 2.92 27.72
C ARG A 66 0.08 2.52 26.31
N SER A 67 -0.76 2.80 25.33
CA SER A 67 -0.47 2.63 23.90
C SER A 67 -0.99 3.81 23.08
N ALA A 68 -0.43 3.99 21.89
CA ALA A 68 -0.95 4.86 20.84
C ALA A 68 -0.99 4.09 19.51
N THR A 69 -2.00 4.36 18.69
CA THR A 69 -2.23 3.66 17.42
C THR A 69 -2.31 4.67 16.28
N ALA A 70 -1.63 4.36 15.18
CA ALA A 70 -1.70 5.08 13.92
C ALA A 70 -2.32 4.19 12.83
N PHE A 71 -2.92 4.82 11.82
CA PHE A 71 -3.54 4.13 10.68
C PHE A 71 -2.78 4.39 9.39
N VAL A 72 -2.59 3.34 8.60
CA VAL A 72 -1.91 3.38 7.31
C VAL A 72 -2.87 2.93 6.22
N SER A 73 -3.24 3.86 5.33
CA SER A 73 -4.00 3.53 4.13
C SER A 73 -3.03 3.14 3.01
N VAL A 74 -3.12 1.89 2.57
CA VAL A 74 -2.28 1.33 1.51
C VAL A 74 -3.07 1.24 0.22
N SER A 75 -2.54 1.86 -0.83
CA SER A 75 -3.04 1.71 -2.20
C SER A 75 -2.04 0.92 -3.03
N THR A 76 -2.53 0.00 -3.86
CA THR A 76 -1.72 -0.72 -4.85
C THR A 76 -2.09 -0.28 -6.25
N ILE A 77 -1.11 -0.31 -7.16
CA ILE A 77 -1.34 -0.07 -8.58
C ILE A 77 -1.99 -1.32 -9.17
N SER A 78 -3.07 -1.14 -9.92
CA SER A 78 -3.73 -2.22 -10.66
C SER A 78 -3.93 -1.82 -12.11
N VAL A 79 -3.80 -2.78 -13.01
CA VAL A 79 -3.98 -2.60 -14.46
C VAL A 79 -5.19 -3.42 -14.89
N GLY A 80 -6.15 -2.77 -15.54
CA GLY A 80 -7.32 -3.41 -16.13
C GLY A 80 -7.28 -3.39 -17.65
N LEU A 81 -7.84 -4.43 -18.26
CA LEU A 81 -7.99 -4.60 -19.71
C LEU A 81 -9.41 -5.05 -20.03
N SER A 82 -10.03 -4.46 -21.05
CA SER A 82 -11.33 -4.87 -21.56
C SER A 82 -11.40 -4.76 -23.09
N PRO A 83 -11.96 -5.76 -23.79
CA PRO A 83 -12.35 -7.09 -23.29
C PRO A 83 -11.13 -7.98 -22.95
N GLN A 84 -11.26 -8.90 -21.99
CA GLN A 84 -10.14 -9.80 -21.59
C GLN A 84 -9.88 -10.93 -22.59
N ALA A 85 -10.90 -11.37 -23.31
CA ALA A 85 -10.80 -12.39 -24.35
C ALA A 85 -11.82 -12.09 -25.44
N VAL A 86 -11.41 -12.28 -26.71
CA VAL A 86 -12.28 -12.10 -27.87
C VAL A 86 -11.99 -13.18 -28.89
N THR A 87 -13.04 -13.72 -29.50
CA THR A 87 -12.96 -14.56 -30.69
C THR A 87 -13.30 -13.70 -31.90
N LEU A 88 -12.37 -13.59 -32.85
CA LEU A 88 -12.53 -12.78 -34.05
C LEU A 88 -12.60 -13.67 -35.29
N ALA A 89 -13.47 -13.28 -36.23
CA ALA A 89 -13.43 -13.82 -37.58
C ALA A 89 -12.20 -13.29 -38.34
N PRO A 90 -11.75 -13.97 -39.41
CA PRO A 90 -10.70 -13.43 -40.28
C PRO A 90 -11.02 -11.99 -40.71
N GLU A 91 -10.00 -11.13 -40.66
CA GLU A 91 -10.06 -9.68 -40.99
C GLU A 91 -10.91 -8.81 -40.05
N ALA A 92 -11.53 -9.37 -39.00
CA ALA A 92 -12.22 -8.57 -38.00
C ALA A 92 -11.24 -7.80 -37.10
N MET A 93 -11.63 -6.59 -36.70
CA MET A 93 -10.88 -5.75 -35.78
C MET A 93 -11.58 -5.67 -34.43
N GLN A 94 -10.79 -5.69 -33.35
CA GLN A 94 -11.27 -5.45 -31.99
C GLN A 94 -10.48 -4.32 -31.35
N GLN A 95 -11.22 -3.41 -30.70
CA GLN A 95 -10.63 -2.42 -29.83
C GLN A 95 -10.47 -2.97 -28.41
N PHE A 96 -9.28 -2.84 -27.85
CA PHE A 96 -9.02 -3.08 -26.43
C PHE A 96 -8.84 -1.74 -25.73
N THR A 97 -9.38 -1.63 -24.53
CA THR A 97 -9.18 -0.47 -23.63
C THR A 97 -8.43 -0.95 -22.41
N ALA A 98 -7.33 -0.27 -22.10
CA ALA A 98 -6.52 -0.49 -20.92
C ALA A 98 -6.66 0.70 -19.96
N TRP A 99 -6.65 0.46 -18.66
CA TRP A 99 -6.68 1.51 -17.64
C TRP A 99 -5.80 1.13 -16.45
N VAL A 100 -5.30 2.14 -15.73
CA VAL A 100 -4.51 1.99 -14.50
C VAL A 100 -5.27 2.65 -13.36
N THR A 101 -5.38 1.98 -12.22
CA THR A 101 -5.92 2.55 -10.97
C THR A 101 -4.88 2.50 -9.86
N GLY A 102 -5.07 3.32 -8.81
CA GLY A 102 -4.20 3.30 -7.62
C GLY A 102 -2.83 3.98 -7.81
N SER A 103 -2.65 4.73 -8.90
CA SER A 103 -1.45 5.56 -9.19
C SER A 103 -1.87 6.99 -9.50
N THR A 104 -1.02 7.96 -9.15
CA THR A 104 -1.16 9.36 -9.60
C THR A 104 -0.70 9.55 -11.04
N ASP A 105 0.13 8.64 -11.57
CA ASP A 105 0.39 8.51 -13.01
C ASP A 105 -0.53 7.43 -13.58
N THR A 106 -1.59 7.87 -14.25
CA THR A 106 -2.61 7.01 -14.88
C THR A 106 -2.38 6.86 -16.38
N ARG A 107 -1.21 7.27 -16.90
CA ARG A 107 -0.92 7.17 -18.32
C ARG A 107 -0.86 5.70 -18.74
N VAL A 108 -1.65 5.39 -19.76
CA VAL A 108 -1.70 4.09 -20.39
C VAL A 108 -1.06 4.22 -21.77
N SER A 109 0.14 3.67 -21.94
CA SER A 109 0.70 3.48 -23.28
C SER A 109 0.18 2.16 -23.85
N CYS A 110 -0.87 2.23 -24.67
CA CYS A 110 -1.34 1.06 -25.40
C CYS A 110 -0.39 0.80 -26.58
N VAL A 111 0.53 -0.16 -26.45
CA VAL A 111 1.21 -0.71 -27.63
C VAL A 111 0.17 -1.58 -28.34
N ILE A 112 -0.28 -1.15 -29.51
CA ILE A 112 -1.14 -1.96 -30.37
C ILE A 112 -0.34 -3.20 -30.75
N ALA A 113 -0.62 -4.34 -30.12
CA ALA A 113 -0.09 -5.62 -30.58
C ALA A 113 -0.81 -5.96 -31.89
N THR A 114 -0.16 -5.65 -33.03
CA THR A 114 -0.66 -6.07 -34.33
C THR A 114 -0.50 -7.59 -34.44
N PHE A 115 -1.52 -8.35 -34.07
CA PHE A 115 -1.55 -9.80 -34.33
C PHE A 115 -1.88 -10.00 -35.82
N ARG A 116 -0.86 -10.23 -36.65
CA ARG A 116 -1.06 -10.78 -37.99
C ARG A 116 -1.40 -12.26 -37.85
N LEU A 117 -2.63 -12.63 -38.17
CA LEU A 117 -2.97 -14.02 -38.45
C LEU A 117 -2.37 -14.35 -39.83
N VAL A 118 -1.40 -15.25 -39.88
CA VAL A 118 -0.98 -15.88 -41.14
C VAL A 118 -1.93 -17.05 -41.36
N ALA A 119 -2.61 -17.05 -42.52
CA ALA A 119 -3.53 -18.09 -42.95
C ALA A 119 -2.82 -19.45 -43.14
#